data_AF-A0AAW5EY58-F1
#
_entry.id   AF-A0AAW5EY58-F1
#
_cell.length_a   1.000
_cell.length_b   1.000
_cell.length_c   1.000
_cell.angle_alpha   90.00
_cell.angle_beta   90.00
_cell.angle_gamma   90.00
#
_symmetry.space_group_name_H-M   'P 1'
#
loop_
_entity.id
_entity.type
_entity.pdbx_description
1 polymer ?
#
loop_
_entity_poly.entity_id
_entity_poly.type
_entity_poly.pdbx_seq_one_letter_code
_entity_poly.pdbx_strand_id
1 'polypeptide(L)'
;AGDCIALVWPLPGESDLRPVMQALHADGLCIALPEVTAKRRPLTFRLWQPDCVMQPGHHGTCHPEGPPVQPDVVCVPLLAFDRRGMRLGYGGGYYDRTLAALPRARAMGFGLSFQEVTCIPTGLYDV
;
A
#
# COMPACT_ATOMS: atom_id res chain seq x y z
N ALA A 1 -15.22 15.77 -0.63
CA ALA A 1 -13.79 15.67 -0.96
C ALA A 1 -13.61 14.34 -1.68
N GLY A 2 -12.88 14.28 -2.78
CA GLY A 2 -12.63 13.01 -3.46
C GLY A 2 -11.62 12.20 -2.66
N ASP A 3 -11.94 10.96 -2.33
CA ASP A 3 -11.09 10.09 -1.52
C ASP A 3 -9.78 9.80 -2.28
N CYS A 4 -8.64 9.98 -1.61
CA CYS A 4 -7.33 9.54 -2.10
C CYS A 4 -7.04 8.11 -1.63
N ILE A 5 -6.85 7.21 -2.58
CA ILE A 5 -6.63 5.78 -2.34
C ILE A 5 -5.18 5.44 -2.67
N ALA A 6 -4.43 5.04 -1.65
CA ALA A 6 -3.10 4.48 -1.84
C ALA A 6 -3.18 3.01 -2.24
N LEU A 7 -2.70 2.68 -3.43
CA LEU A 7 -2.54 1.33 -3.97
C LEU A 7 -1.05 0.98 -4.05
N VAL A 8 -0.70 -0.21 -4.55
CA VAL A 8 0.69 -0.61 -4.73
C VAL A 8 1.01 -0.87 -6.19
N TRP A 9 2.25 -0.56 -6.57
CA TRP A 9 2.81 -1.09 -7.79
C TRP A 9 3.26 -2.53 -7.53
N PRO A 10 2.78 -3.52 -8.31
CA PRO A 10 2.94 -4.93 -7.96
C PRO A 10 4.40 -5.36 -8.05
N LEU A 11 4.86 -6.08 -7.03
CA LEU A 11 6.10 -6.85 -7.08
C LEU A 11 5.89 -8.23 -7.72
N PRO A 12 6.95 -8.93 -8.15
CA PRO A 12 6.84 -10.30 -8.64
C PRO A 12 6.12 -11.21 -7.63
N GLY A 13 5.02 -11.84 -8.07
CA GLY A 13 4.22 -12.75 -7.24
C GLY A 13 3.09 -12.08 -6.45
N GLU A 14 2.98 -10.75 -6.47
CA GLU A 14 1.84 -10.03 -5.88
C GLU A 14 0.65 -9.96 -6.86
N SER A 15 -0.53 -9.67 -6.31
CA SER A 15 -1.72 -9.37 -7.13
C SER A 15 -1.52 -8.07 -7.91
N ASP A 16 -1.80 -8.11 -9.21
CA ASP A 16 -1.67 -6.94 -10.08
C ASP A 16 -2.87 -5.99 -9.92
N LEU A 17 -2.65 -4.87 -9.22
CA LEU A 17 -3.67 -3.84 -9.01
C LEU A 17 -3.68 -2.75 -10.09
N ARG A 18 -2.81 -2.80 -11.10
CA ARG A 18 -2.76 -1.77 -12.16
C ARG A 18 -4.10 -1.60 -12.90
N PRO A 19 -4.86 -2.67 -13.23
CA PRO A 19 -6.20 -2.50 -13.80
C PRO A 19 -7.17 -1.76 -12.87
N VAL A 20 -7.08 -2.01 -11.56
CA VAL A 20 -7.90 -1.31 -10.54
C VAL A 20 -7.50 0.16 -10.46
N MET A 21 -6.20 0.47 -10.48
CA MET A 21 -5.70 1.84 -10.50
C MET A 21 -6.24 2.61 -11.71
N GLN A 22 -6.23 2.00 -12.90
CA GLN A 22 -6.75 2.60 -14.13
C GLN A 22 -8.26 2.88 -14.02
N ALA A 23 -9.04 1.90 -13.55
CA ALA A 23 -10.49 2.04 -13.41
C ALA A 23 -10.86 3.16 -12.42
N LEU A 24 -10.26 3.17 -11.22
CA LEU A 24 -10.54 4.18 -10.21
C LEU A 24 -10.09 5.58 -10.66
N HIS A 25 -8.97 5.68 -11.38
CA HIS A 25 -8.54 6.96 -11.96
C HIS A 25 -9.52 7.46 -13.03
N ALA A 26 -10.04 6.57 -13.89
CA ALA A 26 -11.06 6.91 -14.88
C ALA A 26 -12.36 7.42 -14.24
N ASP A 27 -12.70 6.94 -13.03
CA ASP A 27 -13.81 7.42 -12.22
C ASP A 27 -13.53 8.75 -11.49
N GLY A 28 -12.35 9.35 -11.70
CA GLY A 28 -11.95 10.63 -11.13
C GLY A 28 -11.43 10.55 -9.69
N LEU A 29 -11.12 9.34 -9.20
CA LEU A 29 -10.52 9.16 -7.87
C LEU A 29 -9.02 9.45 -7.91
N CYS A 30 -8.52 9.94 -6.77
CA CYS A 30 -7.10 10.22 -6.58
C CYS A 30 -6.38 8.93 -6.18
N ILE A 31 -5.38 8.53 -6.96
CA ILE A 31 -4.60 7.31 -6.71
C ILE A 31 -3.19 7.70 -6.28
N ALA A 32 -2.71 7.09 -5.20
CA ALA A 32 -1.35 7.29 -4.72
C ALA A 32 -0.59 5.97 -4.68
N LEU A 33 0.73 6.03 -4.87
CA LEU A 33 1.64 4.89 -4.74
C LEU A 33 2.69 5.17 -3.66
N PRO A 34 3.10 4.14 -2.89
CA PRO A 34 4.07 4.28 -1.82
C PRO A 34 5.50 4.38 -2.35
N GLU A 35 6.28 5.22 -1.69
CA GLU A 35 7.72 5.38 -1.82
C GLU A 35 8.37 5.10 -0.48
N VAL A 36 9.39 4.23 -0.49
CA VAL A 36 10.29 4.08 0.66
C VAL A 36 11.35 5.19 0.54
N THR A 37 11.28 6.21 1.38
CA THR A 37 12.27 7.31 1.38
C THR A 37 13.51 7.00 2.22
N ALA A 38 13.34 6.22 3.29
CA ALA A 38 14.43 5.80 4.15
C ALA A 38 14.09 4.52 4.94
N LYS A 39 15.13 3.77 5.32
CA LYS A 39 14.98 2.60 6.20
C LYS A 39 14.31 3.00 7.51
N ARG A 40 13.39 2.16 7.99
CA ARG A 40 12.69 2.33 9.28
C ARG A 40 11.86 3.63 9.40
N ARG A 41 11.44 4.23 8.28
CA ARG A 41 10.51 5.36 8.26
C ARG A 41 9.14 4.92 7.72
N PRO A 42 8.07 5.71 7.99
CA PRO A 42 6.81 5.61 7.26
C PRO A 42 7.02 5.76 5.75
N LEU A 43 6.10 5.20 4.98
CA LEU A 43 6.03 5.41 3.54
C LEU A 43 5.61 6.85 3.23
N THR A 44 6.20 7.42 2.19
CA THR A 44 5.69 8.63 1.55
C THR A 44 4.80 8.21 0.39
N PHE A 45 3.68 8.88 0.15
CA PHE A 45 2.83 8.56 -0.99
C PHE A 45 2.96 9.61 -2.08
N ARG A 46 2.95 9.19 -3.35
CA ARG A 46 3.07 10.05 -4.53
C ARG A 46 1.86 9.83 -5.42
N LEU A 47 1.35 10.92 -6.00
CA LEU A 47 0.19 10.86 -6.90
C LEU A 47 0.56 10.07 -8.16
N TRP A 48 -0.22 9.05 -8.48
CA TRP A 48 -0.09 8.28 -9.71
C TRP A 48 -1.11 8.73 -10.74
N GLN A 49 -0.67 8.78 -12.00
CA GLN A 49 -1.50 9.00 -13.17
C GLN A 49 -1.00 8.06 -14.29
N PRO A 50 -1.83 7.68 -15.27
CA PRO A 50 -1.45 6.75 -16.33
C PRO A 50 -0.14 7.12 -17.05
N ASP A 51 0.08 8.42 -17.29
CA ASP A 51 1.21 8.93 -18.06
C ASP A 51 2.33 9.53 -17.19
N CYS A 52 2.27 9.38 -15.86
CA CYS A 52 3.31 9.92 -14.99
C CYS A 52 4.63 9.18 -15.17
N VAL A 53 5.74 9.90 -15.02
CA VAL A 53 7.07 9.30 -15.01
C VAL A 53 7.23 8.47 -13.73
N MET A 54 7.49 7.18 -13.91
CA MET A 54 7.75 6.23 -12.82
C MET A 54 9.26 6.12 -12.57
N GLN A 55 9.64 6.15 -11.30
CA GLN A 55 11.01 6.01 -10.84
C GLN A 55 11.22 4.67 -10.12
N PRO A 56 12.38 4.02 -10.29
CA PRO A 56 12.73 2.84 -9.50
C PRO A 56 12.91 3.22 -8.03
N GLY A 57 12.31 2.44 -7.14
CA GLY A 57 12.42 2.57 -5.69
C GLY A 57 13.25 1.46 -5.05
N HIS A 58 13.32 1.48 -3.72
CA HIS A 58 13.95 0.39 -2.96
C HIS A 58 13.12 -0.90 -3.05
N HIS A 59 13.78 -2.04 -2.82
CA HIS A 59 13.14 -3.37 -2.78
C HIS A 59 12.43 -3.76 -4.09
N GLY A 60 12.83 -3.20 -5.24
CA GLY A 60 12.24 -3.51 -6.55
C GLY A 60 10.89 -2.84 -6.82
N THR A 61 10.49 -1.88 -5.97
CA THR A 61 9.26 -1.10 -6.16
C THR A 61 9.45 -0.02 -7.23
N CYS A 62 8.34 0.54 -7.72
CA CYS A 62 8.32 1.73 -8.57
C CYS A 62 7.32 2.75 -7.99
N HIS A 63 7.61 4.03 -8.12
CA HIS A 63 6.72 5.11 -7.66
C HIS A 63 6.76 6.32 -8.62
N PRO A 64 5.70 7.13 -8.69
CA PRO A 64 5.68 8.37 -9.47
C PRO A 64 6.64 9.42 -8.91
N GLU A 65 7.15 10.28 -9.79
CA GLU A 65 7.73 11.55 -9.36
C GLU A 65 6.65 12.53 -8.88
N GLY A 66 6.99 13.41 -7.95
CA GLY A 66 6.14 14.55 -7.58
C GLY A 66 6.11 14.84 -6.07
N PRO A 67 5.32 15.83 -5.64
CA PRO A 67 5.17 16.16 -4.22
C PRO A 67 4.45 15.03 -3.45
N PRO A 68 4.65 14.95 -2.12
CA PRO A 68 3.97 13.95 -1.31
C PRO A 68 2.47 14.25 -1.22
N VAL A 69 1.66 13.21 -1.16
CA VAL A 69 0.21 13.28 -0.92
C VAL A 69 -0.15 12.46 0.32
N GLN A 70 -1.31 12.75 0.92
CA GLN A 70 -1.82 12.02 2.07
C GLN A 70 -3.07 11.23 1.66
N PRO A 71 -3.04 9.89 1.74
CA PRO A 71 -4.20 9.07 1.38
C PRO A 71 -5.23 8.99 2.52
N ASP A 72 -6.50 8.86 2.14
CA ASP A 72 -7.63 8.58 3.02
C ASP A 72 -7.83 7.06 3.23
N VAL A 73 -7.44 6.26 2.24
CA VAL A 73 -7.47 4.79 2.27
C VAL A 73 -6.09 4.27 1.89
N VAL A 74 -5.55 3.33 2.66
CA VAL A 74 -4.28 2.65 2.37
C VAL A 74 -4.56 1.18 2.12
N CYS A 75 -4.40 0.75 0.87
CA CYS A 75 -4.40 -0.66 0.51
C CYS A 75 -3.05 -1.28 0.87
N VAL A 76 -3.08 -2.31 1.71
CA VAL A 76 -1.89 -2.91 2.32
C VAL A 76 -1.62 -4.28 1.68
N PRO A 77 -0.48 -4.47 1.00
CA PRO A 77 -0.08 -5.77 0.49
C PRO A 77 0.25 -6.71 1.65
N LEU A 78 0.00 -8.00 1.43
CA LEU A 78 0.18 -9.04 2.43
C LEU A 78 0.64 -10.35 1.78
N LEU A 79 1.39 -11.13 2.56
CA LEU A 79 1.77 -12.50 2.25
C LEU A 79 0.73 -13.49 2.78
N ALA A 80 0.17 -13.20 3.96
CA ALA A 80 -0.90 -13.96 4.58
C ALA A 80 -1.78 -13.04 5.44
N PHE A 81 -3.03 -13.46 5.69
CA PHE A 81 -3.95 -12.76 6.58
C PHE A 81 -4.81 -13.73 7.39
N ASP A 82 -5.35 -13.26 8.51
CA ASP A 82 -6.37 -13.99 9.27
C ASP A 82 -7.70 -13.22 9.32
N ARG A 83 -8.77 -13.89 9.80
CA ARG A 83 -10.12 -13.30 9.90
C ARG A 83 -10.25 -12.19 10.95
N ARG A 84 -9.22 -11.94 11.76
CA ARG A 84 -9.19 -10.82 12.71
C ARG A 84 -8.68 -9.54 12.04
N GLY A 85 -8.23 -9.63 10.78
CA GLY A 85 -7.63 -8.53 10.03
C GLY A 85 -6.12 -8.41 10.24
N MET A 86 -5.49 -9.35 10.94
CA MET A 86 -4.03 -9.36 11.07
C MET A 86 -3.39 -9.83 9.76
N ARG A 87 -2.20 -9.31 9.46
CA ARG A 87 -1.47 -9.64 8.24
C ARG A 87 -0.01 -9.98 8.52
N LEU A 88 0.57 -10.79 7.64
CA LEU A 88 2.02 -10.95 7.52
C LEU A 88 2.50 -10.20 6.28
N GLY A 89 3.46 -9.30 6.45
CA GLY A 89 4.16 -8.63 5.34
C GLY A 89 5.60 -9.16 5.15
N TYR A 90 6.38 -8.47 4.32
CA TYR A 90 7.78 -8.82 4.02
C TYR A 90 8.80 -8.54 5.15
N GLY A 91 8.34 -8.24 6.38
CA GLY A 91 9.22 -8.04 7.55
C GLY A 91 9.89 -6.67 7.66
N GLY A 92 9.66 -5.75 6.72
CA GLY A 92 10.20 -4.39 6.77
C GLY A 92 9.52 -3.47 7.80
N GLY A 93 8.28 -3.77 8.21
CA GLY A 93 7.48 -2.94 9.14
C GLY A 93 7.13 -1.54 8.60
N TYR A 94 7.20 -1.33 7.28
CA TYR A 94 6.89 -0.04 6.65
C TYR A 94 5.42 0.33 6.85
N TYR A 95 4.51 -0.60 6.55
CA TYR A 95 3.07 -0.34 6.69
C TYR A 95 2.63 -0.12 8.13
N ASP A 96 3.15 -0.85 9.11
CA ASP A 96 2.82 -0.62 10.52
C ASP A 96 3.17 0.80 10.97
N ARG A 97 4.38 1.27 10.60
CA ARG A 97 4.81 2.65 10.86
C ARG A 97 3.99 3.68 10.09
N THR A 98 3.61 3.36 8.85
CA THR A 98 2.76 4.24 8.03
C THR A 98 1.37 4.41 8.63
N LEU A 99 0.73 3.31 9.03
CA LEU A 99 -0.61 3.33 9.61
C LEU A 99 -0.61 4.04 10.98
N ALA A 100 0.43 3.80 11.80
CA ALA A 100 0.62 4.55 13.05
C ALA A 100 0.79 6.07 12.82
N ALA A 101 1.42 6.47 11.70
CA ALA A 101 1.58 7.88 11.31
C ALA A 101 0.35 8.49 10.62
N LEU A 102 -0.62 7.66 10.19
CA LEU A 102 -1.84 8.05 9.49
C LEU A 102 -3.10 7.56 10.24
N PRO A 103 -3.35 8.01 11.49
CA PRO A 103 -4.41 7.47 12.34
C PRO A 103 -5.84 7.72 11.83
N ARG A 104 -6.00 8.59 10.82
CA ARG A 104 -7.28 8.87 10.15
C ARG A 104 -7.48 8.07 8.87
N ALA A 105 -6.42 7.47 8.33
CA ALA A 105 -6.50 6.69 7.11
C ALA A 105 -7.13 5.32 7.42
N ARG A 106 -7.99 4.85 6.52
CA ARG A 106 -8.58 3.52 6.61
C ARG A 106 -7.61 2.51 6.00
N ALA A 107 -7.24 1.48 6.74
CA ALA A 107 -6.44 0.38 6.22
C ALA A 107 -7.34 -0.67 5.54
N MET A 108 -6.92 -1.17 4.38
CA MET A 108 -7.59 -2.26 3.67
C MET A 108 -6.54 -3.27 3.19
N GLY A 109 -6.55 -4.48 3.73
CA GLY A 109 -5.77 -5.58 3.16
C GLY A 109 -6.40 -6.09 1.87
N PHE A 110 -5.58 -6.51 0.91
CA PHE A 110 -6.04 -7.24 -0.27
C PHE A 110 -5.17 -8.49 -0.45
N GLY A 111 -5.81 -9.61 -0.80
CA GLY A 111 -5.13 -10.87 -0.96
C GLY A 111 -6.03 -11.91 -1.62
N LEU A 112 -5.40 -12.94 -2.16
CA LEU A 112 -6.09 -14.10 -2.72
C LEU A 112 -6.53 -15.04 -1.60
N SER A 113 -7.58 -15.82 -1.84
CA SER A 113 -8.15 -16.71 -0.82
C SER A 113 -7.15 -17.71 -0.24
N PHE A 114 -6.15 -18.15 -1.03
CA PHE A 114 -5.11 -19.07 -0.53
C PHE A 114 -4.16 -18.43 0.49
N GLN A 115 -4.16 -17.10 0.62
CA GLN A 115 -3.35 -16.35 1.58
C GLN A 115 -4.04 -16.27 2.96
N GLU A 116 -5.28 -16.74 3.08
CA GLU A 116 -5.96 -16.85 4.37
C GLU A 116 -5.32 -17.98 5.20
N VAL A 117 -4.95 -17.67 6.44
CA VAL A 117 -4.46 -18.63 7.42
C VAL A 117 -5.29 -18.55 8.70
N THR A 118 -5.23 -19.60 9.52
CA THR A 118 -6.03 -19.68 10.75
C THR A 118 -5.69 -18.57 11.75
N CYS A 119 -4.40 -18.22 11.87
CA CYS A 119 -3.93 -17.23 12.83
C CYS A 119 -2.59 -16.66 12.38
N ILE A 120 -2.47 -15.34 12.38
CA ILE A 120 -1.20 -14.64 12.19
C ILE A 120 -0.58 -14.41 13.59
N PRO A 121 0.69 -14.83 13.82
CA PRO A 121 1.43 -14.40 15.01
C PRO A 121 1.64 -12.88 14.98
N THR A 122 1.31 -12.21 16.09
CA THR A 122 1.39 -10.75 16.20
C THR A 122 2.38 -10.31 17.27
N GLY A 123 3.12 -9.24 17.01
CA GLY A 123 3.97 -8.51 17.95
C GLY A 123 3.36 -7.18 18.41
N LEU A 124 4.07 -6.49 19.30
CA LEU A 124 3.63 -5.23 19.94
C LEU A 124 3.33 -4.09 18.94
N TYR A 125 3.94 -4.13 17.76
CA TYR A 125 3.89 -3.06 16.78
C TYR A 125 3.03 -3.39 15.55
N ASP A 126 2.38 -4.56 15.53
CA ASP A 126 1.54 -4.96 14.40
C ASP A 126 0.17 -4.26 14.52
N VAL A 127 -0.25 -3.62 13.42
CA VAL A 127 -1.50 -2.85 13.31
C VAL A 127 -2.39 -3.46 12.24
#